data_AF-A0A7Z9PR29-F1
#
_entry.id   AF-A0A7Z9PR29-F1
#
_cell.length_a   1.000
_cell.length_b   1.000
_cell.length_c   1.000
_cell.angle_alpha   90.00
_cell.angle_beta   90.00
_cell.angle_gamma   90.00
#
_symmetry.space_group_name_H-M   'P 1'
#
loop_
_entity.id
_entity.type
_entity.pdbx_description
1 polymer ?
#
loop_
_entity_poly.entity_id
_entity_poly.type
_entity_poly.pdbx_seq_one_letter_code
_entity_poly.pdbx_strand_id
1 'polypeptide(L)'
;MSFEGQPTAQSHPSLPTDAGWLTGPDRVVTMNGLDFASSWMPTDNDPSNKAPYEFQLEVPDNLMAAANGELVEKQPTEGGTAYIFRSEEMAAYLASVNVFDKEKYTTTKVGDNFEVIHPKGAEERVRKSFARHEEMMELLSEKLGPYPFSTYSAIVTDLPADKERLR
;
A
#
# COMPACT_ATOMS: atom_id res chain seq x y z
N MET A 1 1.45 -24.58 2.23
CA MET A 1 0.36 -24.67 1.25
C MET A 1 0.59 -23.54 0.25
N SER A 2 0.59 -23.80 -1.05
CA SER A 2 0.75 -22.77 -2.08
C SER A 2 -0.62 -22.47 -2.72
N PHE A 3 -0.87 -21.20 -3.02
CA PHE A 3 -2.06 -20.74 -3.73
C PHE A 3 -1.61 -19.99 -4.99
N GLU A 4 -2.37 -20.12 -6.07
CA GLU A 4 -2.13 -19.42 -7.33
C GLU A 4 -3.46 -18.84 -7.83
N GLY A 5 -3.41 -17.62 -8.36
CA GLY A 5 -4.57 -16.94 -8.92
C GLY A 5 -4.19 -15.64 -9.61
N GLN A 6 -5.16 -15.05 -10.32
CA GLN A 6 -5.05 -13.70 -10.87
C GLN A 6 -6.04 -12.80 -10.12
N PRO A 7 -5.58 -12.07 -9.09
CA PRO A 7 -6.44 -11.17 -8.33
C PRO A 7 -7.11 -10.13 -9.22
N THR A 8 -8.39 -9.90 -8.98
CA THR A 8 -9.17 -8.83 -9.63
C THR A 8 -9.92 -8.03 -8.59
N ALA A 9 -10.29 -6.80 -8.97
CA ALA A 9 -11.18 -5.98 -8.16
C ALA A 9 -12.52 -6.71 -7.95
N GLN A 10 -13.08 -6.54 -6.76
CA GLN A 10 -14.36 -7.12 -6.35
C GLN A 10 -15.37 -6.00 -6.15
N SER A 11 -16.55 -6.11 -6.77
CA SER A 11 -17.68 -5.23 -6.48
C SER A 11 -18.45 -5.76 -5.27
N HIS A 12 -18.91 -4.86 -4.39
CA HIS A 12 -19.78 -5.21 -3.28
C HIS A 12 -21.00 -4.28 -3.20
N PRO A 13 -22.23 -4.80 -3.05
CA PRO A 13 -23.46 -3.99 -3.08
C PRO A 13 -23.50 -2.85 -2.05
N SER A 14 -22.79 -3.01 -0.94
CA SER A 14 -22.72 -2.01 0.15
C SER A 14 -21.56 -1.03 0.02
N LEU A 15 -20.70 -1.16 -1.01
CA LEU A 15 -19.60 -0.24 -1.25
C LEU A 15 -19.88 0.62 -2.50
N PRO A 16 -19.58 1.93 -2.45
CA PRO A 16 -19.70 2.80 -3.62
C PRO A 16 -18.61 2.53 -4.67
N THR A 17 -17.65 1.65 -4.35
CA THR A 17 -16.48 1.32 -5.18
C THR A 17 -16.19 -0.16 -5.19
N ASP A 18 -15.38 -0.56 -6.17
CA ASP A 18 -14.74 -1.86 -6.14
C ASP A 18 -13.63 -1.85 -5.07
N ALA A 19 -13.28 -3.03 -4.56
CA ALA A 19 -12.32 -3.25 -3.48
C ALA A 19 -11.43 -4.49 -3.77
N GLY A 20 -10.50 -4.79 -2.87
CA GLY A 20 -9.49 -5.82 -3.07
C GLY A 20 -8.39 -5.32 -4.01
N TRP A 21 -8.12 -6.05 -5.08
CA TRP A 21 -6.99 -5.77 -5.98
C TRP A 21 -7.38 -4.83 -7.12
N LEU A 22 -7.09 -3.53 -6.98
CA LEU A 22 -7.44 -2.52 -7.98
C LEU A 22 -6.31 -2.37 -9.00
N THR A 23 -6.66 -2.47 -10.29
CA THR A 23 -5.69 -2.41 -11.40
C THR A 23 -5.96 -1.20 -12.29
N GLY A 24 -4.90 -0.48 -12.61
CA GLY A 24 -4.85 0.53 -13.67
C GLY A 24 -3.78 0.19 -14.70
N PRO A 25 -3.68 0.96 -15.80
CA PRO A 25 -2.69 0.69 -16.86
C PRO A 25 -1.23 0.77 -16.40
N ASP A 26 -0.97 1.44 -15.28
CA ASP A 26 0.36 1.79 -14.79
C ASP A 26 0.57 1.49 -13.31
N ARG A 27 -0.41 0.84 -12.66
CA ARG A 27 -0.34 0.54 -11.25
C ARG A 27 -1.31 -0.53 -10.82
N VAL A 28 -0.99 -1.12 -9.69
CA VAL A 28 -1.84 -2.00 -8.90
C VAL A 28 -1.81 -1.47 -7.47
N VAL A 29 -2.99 -1.37 -6.86
CA VAL A 29 -3.14 -1.00 -5.44
C VAL A 29 -4.17 -1.93 -4.79
N THR A 30 -3.83 -2.49 -3.64
CA THR A 30 -4.79 -3.24 -2.83
C THR A 30 -5.56 -2.32 -1.89
N MET A 31 -6.88 -2.42 -1.89
CA MET A 31 -7.80 -1.70 -1.02
C MET A 31 -8.77 -2.68 -0.37
N ASN A 32 -8.37 -3.28 0.75
CA ASN A 32 -9.06 -4.45 1.29
C ASN A 32 -10.31 -4.16 2.11
N GLY A 33 -10.46 -2.96 2.68
CA GLY A 33 -11.43 -2.78 3.76
C GLY A 33 -11.28 -3.85 4.84
N LEU A 34 -12.38 -4.29 5.46
CA LEU A 34 -12.34 -5.40 6.41
C LEU A 34 -12.36 -6.78 5.76
N ASP A 35 -12.83 -6.94 4.50
CA ASP A 35 -13.23 -8.25 3.97
C ASP A 35 -12.41 -8.73 2.75
N PHE A 36 -11.76 -7.83 2.03
CA PHE A 36 -11.26 -8.12 0.67
C PHE A 36 -9.79 -8.58 0.63
N ALA A 37 -9.12 -8.76 1.77
CA ALA A 37 -7.81 -9.45 1.78
C ALA A 37 -7.93 -10.89 1.28
N SER A 38 -9.05 -11.56 1.62
CA SER A 38 -9.38 -12.90 1.17
C SER A 38 -9.56 -13.03 -0.35
N SER A 39 -9.72 -11.91 -1.07
CA SER A 39 -9.90 -11.92 -2.53
C SER A 39 -8.60 -12.17 -3.30
N TRP A 40 -7.45 -12.09 -2.64
CA TRP A 40 -6.14 -12.22 -3.28
C TRP A 40 -5.11 -12.99 -2.44
N MET A 41 -5.37 -13.19 -1.15
CA MET A 41 -4.55 -14.01 -0.27
C MET A 41 -5.44 -14.92 0.58
N PRO A 42 -5.15 -16.24 0.67
CA PRO A 42 -5.83 -17.11 1.61
C PRO A 42 -5.52 -16.64 3.04
N THR A 43 -6.53 -16.15 3.75
CA THR A 43 -6.33 -15.55 5.07
C THR A 43 -7.49 -15.83 6.02
N ASP A 44 -7.17 -15.88 7.30
CA ASP A 44 -8.13 -15.60 8.36
C ASP A 44 -8.26 -14.08 8.48
N ASN A 45 -9.49 -13.59 8.52
CA ASN A 45 -9.79 -12.16 8.45
C ASN A 45 -10.38 -11.63 9.77
N ASP A 46 -10.21 -12.38 10.86
CA ASP A 46 -10.50 -11.90 12.21
C ASP A 46 -9.48 -10.79 12.60
N PRO A 47 -9.93 -9.56 12.94
CA PRO A 47 -9.03 -8.47 13.33
C PRO A 47 -8.18 -8.74 14.58
N SER A 48 -8.57 -9.71 15.40
CA SER A 48 -7.81 -10.14 16.59
C SER A 48 -6.70 -11.13 16.25
N ASN A 49 -6.78 -11.82 15.11
CA ASN A 49 -5.74 -12.71 14.62
C ASN A 49 -4.67 -11.91 13.88
N LYS A 50 -3.60 -11.56 14.61
CA LYS A 50 -2.47 -10.81 14.07
C LYS A 50 -1.29 -11.73 13.84
N ALA A 51 -0.53 -11.44 12.79
CA ALA A 51 0.70 -12.14 12.47
C ALA A 51 1.72 -11.16 11.86
N PRO A 52 3.03 -11.44 11.98
CA PRO A 52 4.01 -10.80 11.12
C PRO A 52 3.89 -11.34 9.69
N TYR A 53 4.19 -10.50 8.71
CA TYR A 53 4.17 -10.88 7.30
C TYR A 53 5.50 -10.58 6.62
N GLU A 54 5.89 -11.46 5.71
CA GLU A 54 6.94 -11.22 4.73
C GLU A 54 6.29 -11.18 3.33
N PHE A 55 6.54 -10.11 2.58
CA PHE A 55 6.05 -9.94 1.22
C PHE A 55 7.24 -9.95 0.27
N GLN A 56 7.32 -10.97 -0.59
CA GLN A 56 8.26 -10.99 -1.71
C GLN A 56 7.50 -10.66 -3.00
N LEU A 57 7.78 -9.49 -3.56
CA LEU A 57 7.16 -8.99 -4.78
C LEU A 57 8.19 -8.96 -5.91
N GLU A 58 8.06 -9.86 -6.88
CA GLU A 58 8.87 -9.87 -8.09
C GLU A 58 8.12 -9.13 -9.21
N VAL A 59 8.74 -8.09 -9.75
CA VAL A 59 8.15 -7.25 -10.81
C VAL A 59 9.19 -6.92 -11.88
N PRO A 60 8.79 -6.67 -13.14
CA PRO A 60 9.68 -6.16 -14.18
C PRO A 60 10.45 -4.91 -13.76
N ASP A 61 11.65 -4.71 -14.31
CA ASP A 61 12.56 -3.63 -13.88
C ASP A 61 12.03 -2.21 -14.08
N ASN A 62 11.11 -2.01 -15.03
CA ASN A 62 10.43 -0.74 -15.23
C ASN A 62 9.37 -0.44 -14.16
N LEU A 63 9.08 -1.39 -13.26
CA LEU A 63 8.13 -1.24 -12.16
C LEU A 63 8.83 -1.14 -10.80
N MET A 64 8.15 -0.51 -9.85
CA MET A 64 8.51 -0.50 -8.43
C MET A 64 7.38 -1.11 -7.60
N ALA A 65 7.73 -1.75 -6.48
CA ALA A 65 6.78 -2.38 -5.58
C ALA A 65 6.82 -1.74 -4.19
N ALA A 66 5.71 -1.79 -3.47
CA ALA A 66 5.57 -1.37 -2.09
C ALA A 66 4.58 -2.28 -1.35
N ALA A 67 4.94 -2.71 -0.13
CA ALA A 67 4.07 -3.47 0.76
C ALA A 67 4.17 -2.94 2.20
N ASN A 68 3.38 -3.50 3.13
CA ASN A 68 3.53 -3.15 4.54
C ASN A 68 4.91 -3.52 5.08
N GLY A 69 5.39 -2.70 6.02
CA GLY A 69 6.65 -2.94 6.72
C GLY A 69 7.86 -2.31 6.03
N GLU A 70 9.05 -2.73 6.44
CA GLU A 70 10.30 -2.21 5.92
C GLU A 70 10.76 -2.99 4.68
N LEU A 71 11.28 -2.29 3.67
CA LEU A 71 12.02 -2.92 2.57
C LEU A 71 13.36 -3.42 3.11
N VAL A 72 13.47 -4.72 3.36
CA VAL A 72 14.67 -5.33 3.94
C VAL A 72 15.66 -5.80 2.89
N GLU A 73 15.18 -6.08 1.67
CA GLU A 73 16.03 -6.54 0.57
C GLU A 73 15.43 -6.18 -0.78
N LYS A 74 16.31 -5.86 -1.72
CA LYS A 74 15.98 -5.63 -3.13
C LYS A 74 17.06 -6.31 -3.98
N GLN A 75 16.65 -7.30 -4.77
CA GLN A 75 17.60 -8.11 -5.53
C GLN A 75 17.16 -8.29 -7.00
N PRO A 76 18.10 -8.28 -7.97
CA PRO A 76 17.80 -8.64 -9.35
C PRO A 76 17.36 -10.10 -9.46
N THR A 77 16.43 -10.38 -10.38
CA THR A 77 16.00 -11.72 -10.79
C THR A 77 16.14 -11.87 -12.30
N GLU A 78 15.84 -13.05 -12.85
CA GLU A 78 15.82 -13.25 -14.30
C GLU A 78 14.70 -12.42 -14.98
N GLY A 79 13.58 -12.21 -14.29
CA GLY A 79 12.40 -11.50 -14.79
C GLY A 79 12.31 -10.01 -14.41
N GLY A 80 13.22 -9.50 -13.59
CA GLY A 80 13.25 -8.10 -13.16
C GLY A 80 13.87 -7.92 -11.78
N THR A 81 13.10 -7.40 -10.82
CA THR A 81 13.55 -7.12 -9.47
C THR A 81 12.58 -7.69 -8.44
N ALA A 82 13.11 -8.42 -7.45
CA ALA A 82 12.37 -8.83 -6.25
C ALA A 82 12.57 -7.81 -5.13
N TYR A 83 11.47 -7.40 -4.50
CA TYR A 83 11.42 -6.55 -3.31
C TYR A 83 10.88 -7.37 -2.14
N ILE A 84 11.63 -7.44 -1.04
CA ILE A 84 11.24 -8.18 0.16
C ILE A 84 10.94 -7.20 1.27
N PHE A 85 9.70 -7.22 1.75
CA PHE A 85 9.21 -6.41 2.86
C PHE A 85 8.91 -7.26 4.08
N ARG A 86 9.18 -6.74 5.28
CA ARG A 86 8.82 -7.40 6.54
C ARG A 86 8.03 -6.46 7.44
N SER A 87 6.87 -6.91 7.88
CA SER A 87 6.03 -6.19 8.83
C SER A 87 6.14 -6.75 10.24
N GLU A 88 5.90 -5.89 11.22
CA GLU A 88 5.46 -6.28 12.55
C GLU A 88 4.05 -6.92 12.51
N GLU A 89 3.55 -7.37 13.66
CA GLU A 89 2.23 -7.98 13.77
C GLU A 89 1.10 -7.05 13.31
N MET A 90 0.34 -7.50 12.31
CA MET A 90 -0.85 -6.81 11.84
C MET A 90 -1.98 -7.81 11.57
N ALA A 91 -3.22 -7.33 11.54
CA ALA A 91 -4.35 -8.11 11.07
C ALA A 91 -4.30 -8.22 9.54
N ALA A 92 -4.76 -9.34 8.99
CA ALA A 92 -4.68 -9.61 7.55
C ALA A 92 -5.36 -8.57 6.65
N TYR A 93 -6.47 -7.97 7.11
CA TYR A 93 -7.18 -6.95 6.34
C TYR A 93 -6.31 -5.70 6.07
N LEU A 94 -5.26 -5.46 6.86
CA LEU A 94 -4.30 -4.37 6.67
C LEU A 94 -3.21 -4.68 5.64
N ALA A 95 -3.11 -5.94 5.17
CA ALA A 95 -2.14 -6.35 4.18
C ALA A 95 -2.31 -5.55 2.89
N SER A 96 -1.21 -5.07 2.35
CA SER A 96 -1.16 -4.17 1.23
C SER A 96 0.02 -4.54 0.35
N VAL A 97 -0.23 -4.72 -0.94
CA VAL A 97 0.79 -4.94 -1.97
C VAL A 97 0.46 -4.06 -3.16
N ASN A 98 1.43 -3.28 -3.59
CA ASN A 98 1.22 -2.22 -4.57
C ASN A 98 2.38 -2.21 -5.56
N VAL A 99 2.07 -1.99 -6.83
CA VAL A 99 3.05 -1.97 -7.91
C VAL A 99 2.78 -0.75 -8.78
N PHE A 100 3.84 -0.08 -9.22
CA PHE A 100 3.73 1.17 -9.98
C PHE A 100 4.75 1.23 -11.11
N ASP A 101 4.36 1.82 -12.23
CA ASP A 101 5.25 2.18 -13.32
C ASP A 101 6.19 3.32 -12.89
N LYS A 102 7.51 3.07 -12.94
CA LYS A 102 8.54 4.04 -12.55
C LYS A 102 8.58 5.26 -13.46
N GLU A 103 8.06 5.19 -14.68
CA GLU A 103 7.97 6.35 -15.56
C GLU A 103 6.89 7.32 -15.11
N LYS A 104 5.82 6.83 -14.48
CA LYS A 104 4.64 7.63 -14.11
C LYS A 104 4.52 7.94 -12.64
N TYR A 105 5.12 7.13 -11.77
CA TYR A 105 5.08 7.31 -10.32
C TYR A 105 6.46 7.63 -9.76
N THR A 106 6.46 8.32 -8.62
CA THR A 106 7.67 8.62 -7.85
C THR A 106 7.35 8.62 -6.36
N THR A 107 8.40 8.69 -5.54
CA THR A 107 8.31 8.75 -4.09
C THR A 107 8.87 10.09 -3.63
N THR A 108 8.09 10.80 -2.81
CA THR A 108 8.50 12.05 -2.19
C THR A 108 8.58 11.88 -0.68
N LYS A 109 9.76 12.13 -0.11
CA LYS A 109 9.94 12.28 1.34
C LYS A 109 9.27 13.58 1.81
N VAL A 110 8.30 13.46 2.72
CA VAL A 110 7.51 14.57 3.29
C VAL A 110 7.75 14.78 4.78
N GLY A 111 8.47 13.87 5.44
CA GLY A 111 8.98 13.98 6.81
C GLY A 111 10.13 12.99 7.03
N ASP A 112 10.74 12.98 8.21
CA ASP A 112 11.98 12.22 8.45
C ASP A 112 11.87 10.72 8.15
N ASN A 113 10.76 10.09 8.54
CA ASN A 113 10.46 8.68 8.26
C ASN A 113 9.12 8.54 7.51
N PHE A 114 8.74 9.58 6.76
CA PHE A 114 7.50 9.60 6.00
C PHE A 114 7.73 9.84 4.51
N GLU A 115 7.42 8.82 3.72
CA GLU A 115 7.44 8.89 2.27
C GLU A 115 6.06 8.69 1.65
N VAL A 116 5.81 9.37 0.53
CA VAL A 116 4.55 9.27 -0.21
C VAL A 116 4.83 8.83 -1.63
N ILE A 117 4.22 7.74 -2.07
CA ILE A 117 4.20 7.30 -3.47
C ILE A 117 3.06 8.03 -4.18
N HIS A 118 3.32 8.67 -5.31
CA HIS A 118 2.33 9.46 -6.04
C HIS A 118 2.66 9.58 -7.54
N PRO A 119 1.70 9.99 -8.39
CA PRO A 119 1.98 10.31 -9.79
C PRO A 119 3.00 11.45 -9.90
N LYS A 120 3.95 11.35 -10.84
CA LYS A 120 4.93 12.40 -11.10
C LYS A 120 4.25 13.73 -11.45
N GLY A 121 4.87 14.84 -11.03
CA GLY A 121 4.33 16.19 -11.20
C GLY A 121 3.38 16.63 -10.07
N ALA A 122 3.11 15.76 -9.09
CA ALA A 122 2.31 16.07 -7.90
C ALA A 122 3.15 16.40 -6.65
N GLU A 123 4.48 16.47 -6.75
CA GLU A 123 5.42 16.55 -5.62
C GLU A 123 5.10 17.74 -4.70
N GLU A 124 4.91 18.94 -5.27
CA GLU A 124 4.58 20.14 -4.48
C GLU A 124 3.21 20.02 -3.81
N ARG A 125 2.22 19.46 -4.52
CA ARG A 125 0.88 19.24 -3.98
C ARG A 125 0.92 18.26 -2.83
N VAL A 126 1.67 17.17 -2.97
CA VAL A 126 1.87 16.15 -1.93
C VAL A 126 2.52 16.77 -0.70
N ARG A 127 3.62 17.53 -0.86
CA ARG A 127 4.25 18.25 0.26
C ARG A 127 3.27 19.16 0.99
N LYS A 128 2.45 19.92 0.26
CA LYS A 128 1.42 20.79 0.85
C LYS A 128 0.32 20.00 1.56
N SER A 129 -0.19 18.93 0.95
CA SER A 129 -1.25 18.10 1.53
C SER A 129 -0.82 17.41 2.82
N PHE A 130 0.45 17.02 2.93
CA PHE A 130 1.00 16.35 4.10
C PHE A 130 1.80 17.28 5.03
N ALA A 131 1.78 18.60 4.81
CA ALA A 131 2.59 19.56 5.56
C ALA A 131 2.34 19.55 7.08
N ARG A 132 1.15 19.13 7.51
CA ARG A 132 0.77 19.04 8.92
C ARG A 132 0.89 17.64 9.51
N HIS A 133 1.46 16.69 8.76
CA HIS A 133 1.56 15.31 9.23
C HIS A 133 2.41 15.20 10.50
N GLU A 134 3.54 15.90 10.57
CA GLU A 134 4.41 15.87 11.76
C GLU A 134 3.68 16.43 13.00
N GLU A 135 2.96 17.56 12.87
CA GLU A 135 2.10 18.11 13.95
C GLU A 135 1.04 17.10 14.43
N MET A 136 0.42 16.38 13.48
CA MET A 136 -0.58 15.35 13.82
C MET A 136 0.06 14.16 14.54
N MET A 137 1.22 13.70 14.09
CA MET A 137 1.94 12.59 14.70
C MET A 137 2.45 12.94 16.10
N GLU A 138 2.94 14.16 16.32
CA GLU A 138 3.33 14.66 17.64
C GLU A 138 2.12 14.65 18.59
N LEU A 139 1.01 15.27 18.19
CA LEU A 139 -0.21 15.33 19.00
C LEU A 139 -0.78 13.95 19.34
N LEU A 140 -0.79 13.03 18.38
CA LEU A 140 -1.25 11.66 18.60
C LEU A 140 -0.29 10.90 19.50
N SER A 141 1.02 11.11 19.34
CA SER A 141 2.03 10.46 20.18
C SER A 141 1.97 10.90 21.63
N GLU A 142 1.70 12.19 21.88
CA GLU A 142 1.47 12.71 23.24
C GLU A 142 0.27 12.04 23.93
N LYS A 143 -0.77 11.71 23.17
CA LYS A 143 -2.03 11.19 23.71
C LYS A 143 -2.07 9.67 23.81
N LEU A 144 -1.47 8.98 22.84
CA LEU A 144 -1.63 7.55 22.64
C LEU A 144 -0.32 6.77 22.81
N GLY A 145 0.81 7.47 23.01
CA GLY A 145 2.15 6.90 23.00
C GLY A 145 2.79 6.96 21.61
N PRO A 146 4.12 6.73 21.53
CA PRO A 146 4.87 6.88 20.29
C PRO A 146 4.32 5.97 19.18
N TYR A 147 4.39 6.46 17.94
CA TYR A 147 4.07 5.62 16.78
C TYR A 147 4.94 4.35 16.80
N PRO A 148 4.34 3.14 16.76
CA PRO A 148 5.06 1.92 17.08
C PRO A 148 5.93 1.39 15.94
N PHE A 149 5.83 1.98 14.74
CA PHE A 149 6.60 1.55 13.57
C PHE A 149 7.68 2.57 13.21
N SER A 150 8.80 2.09 12.67
CA SER A 150 9.95 2.88 12.24
C SER A 150 9.68 3.74 10.99
N THR A 151 8.74 3.31 10.15
CA THR A 151 8.41 3.96 8.88
C THR A 151 6.92 4.24 8.78
N TYR A 152 6.55 5.37 8.17
CA TYR A 152 5.19 5.68 7.75
C TYR A 152 5.19 5.92 6.24
N SER A 153 4.20 5.40 5.53
CA SER A 153 4.08 5.60 4.09
C SER A 153 2.64 5.85 3.67
N ALA A 154 2.45 6.61 2.60
CA ALA A 154 1.14 6.81 1.98
C ALA A 154 1.22 6.64 0.46
N ILE A 155 0.10 6.25 -0.15
CA ILE A 155 -0.05 6.13 -1.60
C ILE A 155 -1.14 7.10 -2.04
N VAL A 156 -0.82 7.98 -2.99
CA VAL A 156 -1.79 8.84 -3.68
C VAL A 156 -2.05 8.22 -5.05
N THR A 157 -3.31 7.92 -5.34
CA THR A 157 -3.75 7.29 -6.58
C THR A 157 -5.14 7.80 -6.96
N ASP A 158 -5.44 7.83 -8.25
CA ASP A 158 -6.77 8.09 -8.81
C ASP A 158 -7.50 6.78 -9.18
N LEU A 159 -6.98 5.60 -8.78
CA LEU A 159 -7.78 4.36 -8.88
C LEU A 159 -9.06 4.55 -8.08
N PRO A 160 -10.21 4.09 -8.60
CA PRO A 160 -11.50 4.68 -8.28
C PRO A 160 -11.79 4.59 -6.78
N ALA A 161 -11.65 5.74 -6.12
CA ALA A 161 -12.31 6.08 -4.88
C ALA A 161 -13.57 6.87 -5.25
N ASP A 162 -14.64 6.12 -5.53
CA ASP A 162 -16.03 6.49 -5.80
C ASP A 162 -16.37 6.67 -7.29
N LYS A 163 -17.28 5.81 -7.81
CA LYS A 163 -17.80 5.89 -9.19
C LYS A 163 -18.61 7.18 -9.42
N GLU A 164 -19.10 7.83 -8.36
CA GLU A 164 -19.91 9.06 -8.46
C GLU A 164 -19.08 10.35 -8.37
N ARG A 165 -17.83 10.31 -7.88
CA ARG A 165 -17.03 11.52 -7.62
C ARG A 165 -16.26 12.04 -8.84
N LEU A 166 -16.40 11.38 -9.99
CA LEU A 166 -15.77 11.74 -11.27
C LEU A 166 -16.75 12.41 -12.27
N ARG A 167 -17.90 12.91 -11.80
CA ARG A 167 -18.89 13.64 -12.61
C ARG A 167 -18.97 15.12 -12.24
#